data_AF-M5RRN5-F1
#
_entry.id   AF-M5RRN5-F1
#
_cell.length_a   1.000
_cell.length_b   1.000
_cell.length_c   1.000
_cell.angle_alpha   90.00
_cell.angle_beta   90.00
_cell.angle_gamma   90.00
#
_symmetry.space_group_name_H-M   'P 1'
#
loop_
_entity.id
_entity.type
_entity.pdbx_description
1 polymer ?
#
loop_
_entity_poly.entity_id
_entity_poly.type
_entity_poly.pdbx_seq_one_letter_code
_entity_poly.pdbx_strand_id
1 'polypeptide(L)'
;ANDFSGAHINPAVTVAMLIAGKLSLAMAIPYFAAQMLGAIAGAVLVYLFYREHFKVTEDADSKLACFCTSPNIHNLPQAFLCEVVGTFALILPIFLMITPSLTRGDAAADTDPVLGLGTLGFLPVGMLVFGIGLSLGGTTGYAINPARDLGPRLVHALLPIAGKRDSDWSYAWVPVVAPIIGGSLAAFVYLLIA
;
A
#
# COMPACT_ATOMS: atom_id res chain seq x y z
N ALA A 1 -13.03 -5.79 12.97
CA ALA A 1 -11.77 -5.05 12.73
C ALA A 1 -10.78 -5.42 13.83
N ASN A 2 -9.47 -5.48 13.58
CA ASN A 2 -8.50 -5.76 14.66
C ASN A 2 -8.54 -4.62 15.69
N ASP A 3 -8.68 -4.95 16.96
CA ASP A 3 -8.89 -4.02 18.11
C ASP A 3 -7.71 -3.07 18.41
N PHE A 4 -6.71 -3.02 17.54
CA PHE A 4 -5.48 -2.25 17.73
C PHE A 4 -5.33 -1.14 16.69
N SER A 5 -4.94 -1.48 15.46
CA SER A 5 -4.55 -0.49 14.45
C SER A 5 -5.50 -0.35 13.26
N GLY A 6 -6.57 -1.15 13.19
CA GLY A 6 -7.42 -1.22 11.99
C GLY A 6 -6.70 -1.74 10.74
N ALA A 7 -5.44 -2.19 10.87
CA ALA A 7 -4.64 -2.78 9.79
C ALA A 7 -4.50 -1.91 8.52
N HIS A 8 -4.19 -0.62 8.67
CA HIS A 8 -3.99 0.26 7.50
C HIS A 8 -2.90 -0.26 6.55
N ILE A 9 -1.73 -0.63 7.08
CA ILE A 9 -0.56 -1.21 6.37
C ILE A 9 -0.17 -0.43 5.09
N ASN A 10 -0.60 0.82 4.97
CA ASN A 10 -0.49 1.64 3.78
C ASN A 10 -0.61 3.12 4.17
N PRO A 11 0.39 3.96 3.86
CA PRO A 11 0.32 5.39 4.09
C PRO A 11 -0.85 6.08 3.38
N ALA A 12 -1.20 5.66 2.16
CA ALA A 12 -2.34 6.23 1.43
C ALA A 12 -3.67 5.95 2.14
N VAL A 13 -3.86 4.74 2.68
CA VAL A 13 -5.04 4.39 3.52
C VAL A 13 -5.04 5.23 4.80
N THR A 14 -3.88 5.41 5.43
CA THR A 14 -3.75 6.22 6.64
C THR A 14 -4.13 7.68 6.39
N VAL A 15 -3.68 8.28 5.28
CA VAL A 15 -4.09 9.63 4.87
C VAL A 15 -5.59 9.69 4.57
N ALA A 16 -6.13 8.72 3.84
CA ALA A 16 -7.55 8.66 3.54
C ALA A 16 -8.41 8.59 4.83
N MET A 17 -7.97 7.82 5.83
CA MET A 17 -8.63 7.72 7.13
C MET A 17 -8.55 9.03 7.94
N LEU A 18 -7.46 9.80 7.82
CA LEU A 18 -7.38 11.16 8.39
C LEU A 18 -8.42 12.09 7.73
N ILE A 19 -8.50 12.08 6.40
CA ILE A 19 -9.45 12.91 5.64
C ILE A 19 -10.90 12.56 6.01
N ALA A 20 -11.20 11.27 6.14
CA ALA A 20 -12.52 10.80 6.53
C ALA A 20 -12.87 11.04 8.02
N GLY A 21 -11.98 11.66 8.81
CA GLY A 21 -12.21 11.91 10.24
C GLY A 21 -12.13 10.66 11.11
N LYS A 22 -11.60 9.54 10.58
CA LYS A 22 -11.53 8.23 11.23
C LYS A 22 -10.17 7.93 11.89
N LEU A 23 -9.22 8.85 11.80
CA LEU A 23 -7.93 8.78 12.48
C LEU A 23 -7.55 10.18 12.99
N SER A 24 -6.90 10.27 14.15
CA SER A 24 -6.34 11.54 14.62
C SER A 24 -4.99 11.82 13.97
N LEU A 25 -4.68 13.10 13.72
CA LEU A 25 -3.40 13.50 13.12
C LEU A 25 -2.18 13.03 13.93
N ALA A 26 -2.29 13.01 15.27
CA ALA A 26 -1.23 12.53 16.15
C ALA A 26 -0.89 11.05 15.91
N MET A 27 -1.86 10.24 15.47
CA MET A 27 -1.64 8.83 15.16
C MET A 27 -1.09 8.59 13.75
N ALA A 28 -1.12 9.57 12.86
CA ALA A 28 -0.61 9.40 11.49
C ALA A 28 0.89 9.06 11.45
N ILE A 29 1.69 9.79 12.25
CA ILE A 29 3.14 9.65 12.31
C ILE A 29 3.57 8.24 12.74
N PRO A 30 3.10 7.69 13.89
CA PRO A 30 3.48 6.34 14.28
C PRO A 30 3.02 5.27 13.27
N TYR A 31 1.89 5.49 12.58
CA TYR A 31 1.46 4.60 11.49
C TYR A 31 2.46 4.62 10.32
N PHE A 32 2.83 5.80 9.82
CA PHE A 32 3.80 5.91 8.73
C PHE A 32 5.15 5.28 9.11
N ALA A 33 5.64 5.56 10.31
CA ALA A 33 6.90 4.98 10.80
C ALA A 33 6.83 3.45 10.87
N ALA A 34 5.79 2.89 11.49
CA ALA A 34 5.63 1.44 11.61
C ALA A 34 5.50 0.75 10.25
N GLN A 35 4.75 1.35 9.32
CA GLN A 35 4.56 0.84 7.96
C GLN A 35 5.88 0.83 7.17
N MET A 36 6.64 1.93 7.22
CA MET A 36 7.94 2.04 6.55
C MET A 36 8.95 1.05 7.14
N LEU A 37 9.07 0.98 8.47
CA LEU A 37 9.97 0.04 9.14
C LEU A 37 9.59 -1.42 8.86
N GLY A 38 8.29 -1.74 8.85
CA GLY A 38 7.80 -3.07 8.48
C GLY A 38 8.15 -3.44 7.04
N ALA A 39 7.97 -2.52 6.10
CA ALA A 39 8.31 -2.76 4.69
C ALA A 39 9.83 -2.93 4.48
N ILE A 40 10.66 -2.13 5.16
CA ILE A 40 12.13 -2.26 5.17
C ILE A 40 12.53 -3.62 5.74
N ALA A 41 12.01 -3.99 6.91
CA ALA A 41 12.32 -5.27 7.54
C ALA A 41 11.91 -6.45 6.65
N GLY A 42 10.72 -6.40 6.05
CA GLY A 42 10.25 -7.39 5.09
C GLY A 42 11.17 -7.54 3.88
N ALA A 43 11.60 -6.43 3.28
CA ALA A 43 12.53 -6.45 2.15
C ALA A 43 13.90 -7.05 2.50
N VAL A 44 14.43 -6.75 3.69
CA VAL A 44 15.68 -7.36 4.17
C VAL A 44 15.52 -8.86 4.36
N LEU A 45 14.40 -9.31 4.96
CA LEU A 45 14.12 -10.73 5.14
C LEU A 45 14.00 -11.47 3.80
N VAL A 46 13.33 -10.89 2.81
CA VAL A 46 13.24 -11.45 1.45
C VAL A 46 14.63 -11.58 0.83
N TYR A 47 15.48 -10.54 0.92
CA TYR A 47 16.86 -10.63 0.43
C TYR A 47 17.66 -11.75 1.10
N LEU A 48 17.58 -11.86 2.44
CA LEU A 48 18.30 -12.88 3.19
C LEU A 48 17.83 -14.29 2.81
N PHE A 49 16.53 -14.48 2.65
CA PHE A 49 15.93 -15.76 2.28
C PHE A 49 16.33 -16.17 0.85
N TYR A 50 16.28 -15.25 -0.11
CA TYR A 50 16.59 -15.51 -1.52
C TYR A 50 18.04 -15.19 -1.90
N ARG A 51 18.96 -15.07 -0.93
CA ARG A 51 20.32 -14.56 -1.16
C ARG A 51 21.09 -15.28 -2.26
N GLU A 52 21.01 -16.61 -2.33
CA GLU A 52 21.69 -17.39 -3.37
C GLU A 52 21.02 -17.21 -4.75
N HIS A 53 19.71 -17.03 -4.80
CA HIS A 53 19.00 -16.74 -6.06
C HIS A 53 19.46 -15.39 -6.61
N PHE A 54 19.58 -14.37 -5.77
CA PHE A 54 20.11 -13.05 -6.18
C PHE A 54 21.54 -13.11 -6.75
N LYS A 55 22.38 -14.07 -6.33
CA LYS A 55 23.74 -14.23 -6.85
C LYS A 55 23.78 -14.82 -8.25
N VAL A 56 22.88 -15.77 -8.55
CA VAL A 56 22.84 -16.47 -9.85
C VAL A 56 21.98 -15.75 -10.88
N THR A 57 21.06 -14.87 -10.46
CA THR A 57 20.29 -14.03 -11.37
C THR A 57 21.20 -13.02 -12.06
N GLU A 58 21.21 -13.00 -13.39
CA GLU A 58 21.99 -12.03 -14.17
C GLU A 58 21.19 -10.75 -14.45
N ASP A 59 19.86 -10.87 -14.61
CA ASP A 59 18.99 -9.75 -14.92
C ASP A 59 18.86 -8.76 -13.75
N ALA A 60 19.36 -7.54 -13.97
CA ALA A 60 19.36 -6.48 -12.97
C ALA A 60 17.96 -5.92 -12.72
N ASP A 61 17.07 -5.92 -13.73
CA ASP A 61 15.70 -5.41 -13.59
C ASP A 61 14.85 -6.36 -12.74
N SER A 62 14.96 -7.67 -12.94
CA SER A 62 14.32 -8.66 -12.05
C SER A 62 14.75 -8.51 -10.60
N LYS A 63 16.03 -8.18 -10.34
CA LYS A 63 16.50 -7.94 -8.96
C LYS A 63 15.83 -6.72 -8.34
N LEU A 64 15.66 -5.63 -9.09
CA LEU A 64 14.97 -4.43 -8.64
C LEU A 64 13.48 -4.72 -8.38
N ALA A 65 12.83 -5.46 -9.28
CA ALA A 65 11.41 -5.80 -9.22
C ALA A 65 11.01 -6.60 -7.97
N CYS A 66 11.95 -7.32 -7.35
CA CYS A 66 11.71 -7.99 -6.06
C CYS A 66 11.50 -7.02 -4.88
N PHE A 67 11.93 -5.77 -5.01
CA PHE A 67 11.83 -4.77 -3.95
C PHE A 67 10.75 -3.76 -4.25
N CYS A 68 10.84 -3.10 -5.39
CA CYS A 68 9.98 -1.96 -5.73
C CYS A 68 9.45 -2.04 -7.15
N THR A 69 8.46 -1.21 -7.41
CA THR A 69 7.77 -1.12 -8.69
C THR A 69 8.54 -0.28 -9.70
N SER A 70 8.26 -0.48 -10.97
CA SER A 70 8.81 0.29 -12.08
C SER A 70 7.79 0.32 -13.23
N PRO A 71 7.69 1.43 -13.97
CA PRO A 71 6.75 1.54 -15.06
C PRO A 71 7.22 0.68 -16.24
N ASN A 72 6.33 -0.15 -16.78
CA ASN A 72 6.67 -1.02 -17.91
C ASN A 72 6.95 -0.20 -19.20
N ILE A 73 6.31 0.97 -19.32
CA ILE A 73 6.62 1.99 -20.32
C ILE A 73 6.99 3.26 -19.58
N HIS A 74 8.18 3.81 -19.86
CA HIS A 74 8.75 4.94 -19.12
C HIS A 74 8.13 6.29 -19.49
N ASN A 75 6.83 6.44 -19.23
CA ASN A 75 6.03 7.66 -19.36
C ASN A 75 5.50 8.02 -17.96
N LEU A 76 6.23 8.89 -17.24
CA LEU A 76 5.94 9.22 -15.85
C LEU A 76 4.53 9.82 -15.63
N PRO A 77 4.03 10.75 -16.46
CA PRO A 77 2.64 11.22 -16.36
C PRO A 77 1.61 10.10 -16.45
N GLN A 78 1.79 9.16 -17.40
CA GLN A 78 0.88 8.03 -17.54
C GLN A 78 0.97 7.08 -16.35
N ALA A 79 2.18 6.76 -15.89
CA ALA A 79 2.39 5.90 -14.72
C ALA A 79 1.79 6.52 -13.45
N PHE A 80 1.90 7.83 -13.30
CA PHE A 80 1.27 8.59 -12.22
C PHE A 80 -0.26 8.46 -12.26
N LEU A 81 -0.88 8.64 -13.43
CA LEU A 81 -2.31 8.45 -13.59
C LEU A 81 -2.75 7.02 -13.23
N CYS A 82 -2.01 6.01 -13.68
CA CYS A 82 -2.27 4.60 -13.36
C CYS A 82 -2.26 4.35 -11.85
N GLU A 83 -1.27 4.89 -11.12
CA GLU A 83 -1.18 4.73 -9.66
C GLU A 83 -2.28 5.49 -8.90
N VAL A 84 -2.68 6.68 -9.38
CA VAL A 84 -3.84 7.42 -8.83
C VAL A 84 -5.11 6.58 -8.97
N VAL A 85 -5.39 6.06 -10.18
CA VAL A 85 -6.58 5.26 -10.46
C VAL A 85 -6.57 3.95 -9.68
N GLY A 86 -5.45 3.23 -9.66
CA GLY A 86 -5.30 1.99 -8.92
C GLY A 86 -5.52 2.17 -7.42
N THR A 87 -5.00 3.26 -6.85
CA THR A 87 -5.19 3.55 -5.42
C THR A 87 -6.59 4.03 -5.08
N PHE A 88 -7.22 4.80 -5.98
CA PHE A 88 -8.64 5.16 -5.85
C PHE A 88 -9.52 3.90 -5.83
N ALA A 89 -9.28 2.99 -6.79
CA ALA A 89 -9.97 1.70 -6.89
C ALA A 89 -9.68 0.76 -5.71
N LEU A 90 -8.58 0.95 -4.99
CA LEU A 90 -8.30 0.26 -3.73
C LEU A 90 -9.11 0.87 -2.57
N ILE A 91 -9.01 2.18 -2.37
CA ILE A 91 -9.46 2.82 -1.12
C ILE A 91 -10.97 3.05 -1.09
N LEU A 92 -11.59 3.38 -2.23
CA LEU A 92 -13.04 3.61 -2.25
C LEU A 92 -13.83 2.34 -1.86
N PRO A 93 -13.57 1.15 -2.45
CA PRO A 93 -14.26 -0.06 -2.00
C PRO A 93 -13.92 -0.44 -0.57
N ILE A 94 -12.70 -0.20 -0.08
CA ILE A 94 -12.37 -0.40 1.34
C ILE A 94 -13.30 0.41 2.25
N PHE A 95 -13.56 1.69 1.93
CA PHE A 95 -14.50 2.50 2.70
C PHE A 95 -15.95 2.02 2.64
N LEU A 96 -16.37 1.46 1.50
CA LEU A 96 -17.74 0.98 1.28
C LEU A 96 -17.98 -0.42 1.85
N MET A 97 -16.94 -1.25 1.92
CA MET A 97 -17.01 -2.62 2.45
C MET A 97 -16.76 -2.69 3.96
N ILE A 98 -15.91 -1.81 4.48
CA ILE A 98 -15.54 -1.78 5.89
C ILE A 98 -16.21 -0.56 6.51
N THR A 99 -17.37 -0.74 7.14
CA THR A 99 -17.90 0.27 8.06
C THR A 99 -16.92 0.36 9.25
N PRO A 100 -16.12 1.42 9.40
CA PRO A 100 -15.08 1.44 10.43
C PRO A 100 -15.75 1.79 11.74
N SER A 101 -16.04 0.80 12.57
CA SER A 101 -16.45 1.02 13.96
C SER A 101 -15.20 1.27 14.80
N LEU A 102 -14.93 2.55 15.08
CA LEU A 102 -14.13 2.94 16.24
C LEU A 102 -15.08 3.09 17.42
N THR A 103 -15.40 1.99 18.09
CA THR A 103 -16.14 2.06 19.35
C THR A 103 -15.16 2.44 20.45
N ARG A 104 -15.17 3.73 20.84
CA ARG A 104 -14.53 4.19 22.08
C ARG A 104 -15.61 4.80 22.98
N GLY A 105 -15.96 4.06 24.03
CA GLY A 105 -16.79 4.52 25.14
C GLY A 105 -18.31 4.50 24.89
N ASP A 106 -18.99 3.60 25.59
CA ASP A 106 -20.36 3.69 26.13
C ASP A 106 -21.55 4.11 25.23
N ALA A 107 -21.56 3.74 23.94
CA ALA A 107 -22.77 3.85 23.11
C ALA A 107 -23.31 2.47 22.71
N ALA A 108 -24.62 2.26 22.90
CA ALA A 108 -25.33 1.03 22.62
C ALA A 108 -25.12 0.58 21.17
N ALA A 109 -24.68 -0.67 21.02
CA ALA A 109 -24.50 -1.32 19.73
C ALA A 109 -25.87 -1.57 19.10
N ASP A 110 -26.19 -0.82 18.04
CA ASP A 110 -27.35 -1.10 17.23
C ASP A 110 -27.10 -2.37 16.39
N THR A 111 -28.15 -3.18 16.35
CA THR A 111 -28.16 -4.60 16.02
C THR A 111 -28.14 -4.84 14.52
N ASP A 112 -26.96 -5.09 13.97
CA ASP A 112 -26.81 -6.07 12.90
C ASP A 112 -25.52 -6.85 13.17
N PRO A 113 -25.54 -8.20 13.06
CA PRO A 113 -24.33 -8.97 13.22
C PRO A 113 -23.45 -8.67 12.01
N VAL A 114 -22.54 -7.69 12.16
CA VAL A 114 -21.31 -7.64 11.38
C VAL A 114 -20.73 -9.04 11.53
N LEU A 115 -20.82 -9.85 10.48
CA LEU A 115 -20.39 -11.24 10.51
C LEU A 115 -18.91 -11.25 10.90
N GLY A 116 -18.68 -11.41 12.21
CA GLY A 116 -17.40 -11.33 12.88
C GLY A 116 -16.64 -12.61 12.61
N LEU A 117 -16.25 -12.83 11.37
CA LEU A 117 -15.43 -13.96 10.99
C LEU A 117 -13.93 -13.63 11.13
N GLY A 118 -13.52 -12.87 12.14
CA GLY A 118 -12.11 -12.56 12.40
C GLY A 118 -11.32 -12.17 11.14
N THR A 119 -10.38 -13.03 10.73
CA THR A 119 -9.52 -12.86 9.53
C THR A 119 -10.27 -12.86 8.19
N LEU A 120 -11.46 -13.46 8.08
CA LEU A 120 -12.25 -13.47 6.84
C LEU A 120 -12.83 -12.09 6.50
N GLY A 121 -12.92 -11.18 7.47
CA GLY A 121 -13.26 -9.77 7.20
C GLY A 121 -12.23 -9.06 6.32
N PHE A 122 -11.00 -9.59 6.23
CA PHE A 122 -9.96 -9.06 5.33
C PHE A 122 -9.90 -9.78 3.98
N LEU A 123 -10.63 -10.89 3.79
CA LEU A 123 -10.64 -11.62 2.53
C LEU A 123 -11.15 -10.75 1.37
N PRO A 124 -12.24 -9.95 1.50
CA PRO A 124 -12.66 -9.05 0.43
C PRO A 124 -11.58 -8.04 0.04
N VAL A 125 -10.84 -7.50 1.01
CA VAL A 125 -9.72 -6.58 0.77
C VAL A 125 -8.58 -7.29 0.05
N GLY A 126 -8.25 -8.52 0.45
CA GLY A 126 -7.25 -9.34 -0.23
C GLY A 126 -7.64 -9.65 -1.68
N MET A 127 -8.90 -10.00 -1.92
CA MET A 127 -9.45 -10.25 -3.26
C MET A 127 -9.48 -8.97 -4.11
N LEU A 128 -9.72 -7.82 -3.50
CA LEU A 128 -9.64 -6.51 -4.17
C LEU A 128 -8.21 -6.23 -4.64
N VAL A 129 -7.22 -6.36 -3.76
CA VAL A 129 -5.79 -6.18 -4.13
C VAL A 129 -5.38 -7.18 -5.21
N PHE A 130 -5.82 -8.44 -5.10
CA PHE A 130 -5.58 -9.46 -6.13
C PHE A 130 -6.19 -9.07 -7.49
N GLY A 131 -7.44 -8.60 -7.51
CA GLY A 131 -8.10 -8.11 -8.72
C GLY A 131 -7.40 -6.90 -9.34
N ILE A 132 -6.93 -5.95 -8.52
CA ILE A 132 -6.12 -4.81 -8.98
C ILE A 132 -4.80 -5.30 -9.61
N GLY A 133 -4.14 -6.27 -8.98
CA GLY A 133 -2.90 -6.85 -9.52
C GLY A 133 -3.10 -7.49 -10.89
N LEU A 134 -4.19 -8.25 -11.08
CA LEU A 134 -4.51 -8.91 -12.36
C LEU A 134 -4.96 -7.94 -13.46
N SER A 135 -5.64 -6.84 -13.11
CA SER A 135 -6.26 -5.94 -14.09
C SER A 135 -5.43 -4.69 -14.39
N LEU A 136 -4.84 -4.07 -13.37
CA LEU A 136 -4.12 -2.79 -13.48
C LEU A 136 -2.60 -2.94 -13.34
N GLY A 137 -2.13 -4.09 -12.84
CA GLY A 137 -0.74 -4.30 -12.47
C GLY A 137 0.26 -4.28 -13.62
N GLY A 138 -0.14 -4.60 -14.85
CA GLY A 138 0.78 -4.67 -16.00
C GLY A 138 1.40 -3.33 -16.42
N THR A 139 0.86 -2.20 -15.94
CA THR A 139 1.35 -0.86 -16.30
C THR A 139 2.51 -0.40 -15.42
N THR A 140 2.38 -0.55 -14.10
CA THR A 140 3.32 -0.01 -13.10
C THR A 140 3.74 -1.03 -12.05
N GLY A 141 3.16 -2.22 -12.01
CA GLY A 141 3.37 -3.16 -10.90
C GLY A 141 2.50 -2.86 -9.67
N TYR A 142 1.45 -2.02 -9.82
CA TYR A 142 0.44 -1.68 -8.81
C TYR A 142 1.04 -1.38 -7.43
N ALA A 143 1.83 -0.29 -7.34
CA ALA A 143 2.44 0.06 -6.06
C ALA A 143 1.36 0.32 -5.01
N ILE A 144 0.39 1.20 -5.33
CA ILE A 144 -0.84 1.54 -4.57
C ILE A 144 -0.63 1.83 -3.07
N ASN A 145 0.62 1.93 -2.63
CA ASN A 145 1.06 1.97 -1.25
C ASN A 145 2.48 2.54 -1.16
N PRO A 146 2.64 3.77 -0.61
CA PRO A 146 3.95 4.40 -0.50
C PRO A 146 4.98 3.61 0.29
N ALA A 147 4.58 2.91 1.37
CA ALA A 147 5.51 2.14 2.20
C ALA A 147 5.97 0.86 1.50
N ARG A 148 5.07 0.21 0.75
CA ARG A 148 5.35 -1.00 -0.04
C ARG A 148 6.37 -0.77 -1.16
N ASP A 149 6.52 0.48 -1.62
CA ASP A 149 7.51 0.82 -2.65
C ASP A 149 8.77 1.46 -2.05
N LEU A 150 8.62 2.57 -1.31
CA LEU A 150 9.75 3.39 -0.88
C LEU A 150 10.66 2.67 0.13
N GLY A 151 10.07 1.92 1.07
CA GLY A 151 10.84 1.17 2.07
C GLY A 151 11.75 0.12 1.43
N PRO A 152 11.21 -0.81 0.64
CA PRO A 152 12.00 -1.77 -0.11
C PRO A 152 12.97 -1.15 -1.12
N ARG A 153 12.61 -0.02 -1.77
CA ARG A 153 13.51 0.70 -2.69
C ARG A 153 14.76 1.22 -1.98
N LEU A 154 14.62 1.74 -0.76
CA LEU A 154 15.75 2.13 0.09
C LEU A 154 16.63 0.91 0.42
N VAL A 155 16.02 -0.24 0.74
CA VAL A 155 16.76 -1.49 0.99
C VAL A 155 17.53 -1.93 -0.25
N HIS A 156 16.91 -1.93 -1.43
CA HIS A 156 17.60 -2.23 -2.69
C HIS A 156 18.77 -1.27 -2.94
N ALA A 157 18.61 0.02 -2.63
CA ALA A 157 19.67 1.00 -2.80
C ALA A 157 20.88 0.72 -1.89
N LEU A 158 20.62 0.38 -0.62
CA LEU A 158 21.64 0.22 0.42
C LEU A 158 22.32 -1.16 0.42
N LEU A 159 21.61 -2.22 0.05
CA LEU A 159 22.17 -3.56 0.08
C LEU A 159 23.19 -3.79 -1.04
N PRO A 160 24.33 -4.46 -0.76
CA PRO A 160 25.32 -4.80 -1.75
C PRO A 160 24.90 -6.06 -2.55
N ILE A 161 23.82 -5.94 -3.32
CA ILE A 161 23.36 -7.01 -4.22
C ILE A 161 24.26 -7.04 -5.46
N ALA A 162 24.94 -8.16 -5.71
CA ALA A 162 25.84 -8.29 -6.84
C ALA A 162 25.08 -8.11 -8.17
N GLY A 163 25.61 -7.29 -9.07
CA GLY A 163 25.02 -7.05 -10.39
C GLY A 163 23.63 -6.41 -10.36
N LYS A 164 23.28 -5.64 -9.32
CA LYS A 164 22.07 -4.82 -9.31
C LYS A 164 22.25 -3.54 -10.12
N ARG A 165 21.16 -3.00 -10.67
CA ARG A 165 21.12 -1.67 -11.28
C ARG A 165 20.84 -0.58 -10.25
N ASP A 166 20.67 0.66 -10.72
CA ASP A 166 20.18 1.76 -9.91
C ASP A 166 18.74 1.51 -9.41
N SER A 167 18.32 2.15 -8.33
CA SER A 167 16.99 1.95 -7.73
C SER A 167 15.86 2.75 -8.39
N ASP A 168 16.02 3.19 -9.64
CA ASP A 168 15.08 4.02 -10.40
C ASP A 168 14.50 5.18 -9.57
N TRP A 169 15.39 6.03 -9.08
CA TRP A 169 15.02 7.19 -8.28
C TRP A 169 14.22 8.23 -9.06
N SER A 170 14.28 8.19 -10.40
CA SER A 170 13.50 9.06 -11.28
C SER A 170 12.00 8.78 -11.20
N TYR A 171 11.63 7.51 -10.98
CA TYR A 171 10.25 7.07 -10.79
C TYR A 171 9.80 7.07 -9.32
N ALA A 172 10.70 6.94 -8.35
CA ALA A 172 10.42 6.67 -6.94
C ALA A 172 9.40 7.61 -6.24
N TRP A 173 9.22 8.85 -6.73
CA TRP A 173 8.25 9.78 -6.17
C TRP A 173 6.80 9.47 -6.60
N VAL A 174 6.62 8.83 -7.77
CA VAL A 174 5.30 8.48 -8.32
C VAL A 174 4.53 7.52 -7.38
N PRO A 175 5.08 6.36 -6.96
CA PRO A 175 4.38 5.44 -6.05
C PRO A 175 4.23 5.98 -4.62
N VAL A 176 4.72 7.19 -4.33
CA VAL A 176 4.46 7.90 -3.08
C VAL A 176 3.32 8.89 -3.25
N VAL A 177 3.45 9.81 -4.22
CA VAL A 177 2.53 10.93 -4.38
C VAL A 177 1.22 10.51 -5.03
N ALA A 178 1.26 9.68 -6.08
CA ALA A 178 0.06 9.24 -6.79
C ALA A 178 -0.90 8.44 -5.88
N PRO A 179 -0.43 7.46 -5.07
CA PRO A 179 -1.32 6.78 -4.14
C PRO A 179 -1.94 7.70 -3.08
N ILE A 180 -1.21 8.67 -2.55
CA ILE A 180 -1.76 9.64 -1.60
C ILE A 180 -2.90 10.44 -2.24
N ILE A 181 -2.73 10.89 -3.49
CA ILE A 181 -3.76 11.61 -4.22
C ILE A 181 -4.96 10.71 -4.52
N GLY A 182 -4.74 9.50 -5.05
CA GLY A 182 -5.82 8.55 -5.33
C GLY A 182 -6.64 8.19 -4.10
N GLY A 183 -5.96 7.94 -2.97
CA GLY A 183 -6.63 7.68 -1.68
C GLY A 183 -7.39 8.88 -1.13
N SER A 184 -6.84 10.08 -1.29
CA SER A 184 -7.52 11.32 -0.88
C SER A 184 -8.79 11.55 -1.70
N LEU A 185 -8.72 11.36 -3.03
CA LEU A 185 -9.89 11.45 -3.91
C LEU A 185 -10.96 10.42 -3.52
N ALA A 186 -10.57 9.17 -3.21
CA ALA A 186 -11.50 8.15 -2.75
C ALA A 186 -12.18 8.54 -1.43
N ALA A 187 -11.44 9.12 -0.48
CA ALA A 187 -11.99 9.62 0.77
C ALA A 187 -13.00 10.76 0.54
N PHE A 188 -12.69 11.72 -0.34
CA PHE A 188 -13.62 12.80 -0.68
C PHE A 188 -14.90 12.27 -1.34
N VAL A 189 -14.79 11.35 -2.30
CA VAL A 189 -15.95 10.73 -2.93
C VAL A 189 -16.80 10.00 -1.88
N TYR A 190 -16.17 9.24 -0.99
CA TYR A 190 -16.85 8.57 0.12
C TYR A 190 -17.64 9.56 0.99
N LEU A 191 -17.04 10.69 1.39
CA LEU A 191 -17.70 11.72 2.20
C LEU A 191 -18.87 12.43 1.49
N LEU A 192 -18.94 12.37 0.16
CA LEU A 192 -20.05 12.96 -0.61
C LEU A 192 -21.24 12.02 -0.75
N ILE A 193 -21.01 10.70 -0.67
CA ILE A 193 -22.04 9.68 -0.95
C ILE A 193 -22.49 8.91 0.30
N ALA A 194 -21.78 9.06 1.43
CA ALA A 194 -22.09 8.46 2.72
C ALA A 194 -22.67 9.50 3.68
#